data_AF-A0AAE0XUJ4-F1
#
_entry.id   AF-A0AAE0XUJ4-F1
#
_cell.length_a   1.000
_cell.length_b   1.000
_cell.length_c   1.000
_cell.angle_alpha   90.00
_cell.angle_beta   90.00
_cell.angle_gamma   90.00
#
_symmetry.space_group_name_H-M   'P 1'
#
loop_
_entity.id
_entity.type
_entity.pdbx_description
1 polymer ?
#
loop_
_entity_poly.entity_id
_entity_poly.type
_entity_poly.pdbx_seq_one_letter_code
_entity_poly.pdbx_strand_id
1 'polypeptide(L)'
;MYCRKAKLRLPLKSILEEYKCGKARLLSMFEDSEDPIVKTVQPTIKTGRKWKVVEAVDEAKECLKIKEVVGQTQTDRKWLGSSTAKWWSKAEGKEKRDMVINEIRLNEDSRRVQKAVQQPQ
;
A
#
# COMPACT_ATOMS: atom_id res chain seq x y z
N MET A 1 -27.13 -23.71 3.26
CA MET A 1 -25.97 -23.46 2.37
C MET A 1 -25.33 -22.14 2.77
N TYR A 2 -24.20 -22.15 3.47
CA TYR A 2 -23.44 -20.92 3.75
C TYR A 2 -22.36 -20.77 2.68
N CYS A 3 -22.36 -19.63 1.98
CA CYS A 3 -21.37 -19.36 0.94
C CYS A 3 -19.98 -19.17 1.57
N ARG A 4 -19.13 -20.20 1.57
CA ARG A 4 -17.73 -20.13 2.06
C ARG A 4 -16.84 -19.17 1.27
N LYS A 5 -17.31 -18.68 0.11
CA LYS A 5 -16.53 -17.86 -0.84
C LYS A 5 -17.00 -16.41 -0.95
N ALA A 6 -18.13 -16.05 -0.36
CA ALA A 6 -18.53 -14.65 -0.25
C ALA A 6 -17.76 -14.02 0.91
N LYS A 7 -16.46 -13.73 0.70
CA LYS A 7 -15.76 -12.80 1.59
C LYS A 7 -16.45 -11.45 1.44
N LEU A 8 -17.36 -11.14 2.35
CA LEU A 8 -17.96 -9.81 2.45
C LEU A 8 -16.80 -8.83 2.64
N ARG A 9 -16.49 -8.06 1.60
CA ARG A 9 -15.59 -6.92 1.74
C ARG A 9 -16.31 -5.97 2.68
N LEU A 10 -15.79 -5.77 3.89
CA LEU A 10 -16.35 -4.80 4.80
C LEU A 10 -16.37 -3.46 4.05
N PRO A 11 -17.55 -2.87 3.78
CA PRO A 11 -17.68 -1.72 2.90
C PRO A 11 -17.15 -0.43 3.53
N LEU A 12 -16.41 -0.54 4.63
CA LEU A 12 -15.84 0.57 5.37
C LEU A 12 -14.33 0.42 5.39
N LYS A 13 -13.65 1.34 4.70
CA LYS A 13 -12.22 1.56 4.92
C LYS A 13 -12.04 1.96 6.37
N SER A 14 -11.04 1.38 7.03
CA SER A 14 -10.79 1.72 8.42
C SER A 14 -10.29 3.16 8.50
N ILE A 15 -10.74 3.93 9.50
CA ILE A 15 -10.18 5.27 9.76
C ILE A 15 -8.65 5.19 9.92
N LEU A 16 -8.14 4.09 10.51
CA LEU A 16 -6.71 3.87 10.66
C LEU A 16 -6.00 3.68 9.31
N GLU A 17 -6.62 3.00 8.36
CA GLU A 17 -6.10 2.77 7.02
C GLU A 17 -5.96 4.10 6.28
N GLU A 18 -7.02 4.91 6.27
CA GLU A 18 -6.97 6.24 5.62
C GLU A 18 -6.01 7.20 6.34
N TYR A 19 -5.91 7.13 7.67
CA TYR A 19 -4.90 7.88 8.43
C TYR A 19 -3.48 7.50 7.97
N LYS A 20 -3.16 6.20 7.91
CA LYS A 20 -1.83 5.72 7.50
C LYS A 20 -1.53 6.11 6.06
N CYS A 21 -2.48 5.89 5.16
CA CYS A 21 -2.35 6.25 3.75
C CYS A 21 -2.16 7.76 3.57
N GLY A 22 -2.90 8.58 4.33
CA GLY A 22 -2.77 10.04 4.29
C GLY A 22 -1.39 10.51 4.76
N LYS A 23 -0.86 9.92 5.84
CA LYS A 23 0.48 10.23 6.34
C LYS A 23 1.57 9.80 5.37
N ALA A 24 1.47 8.60 4.81
CA ALA A 24 2.40 8.10 3.79
C ALA A 24 2.37 8.94 2.51
N ARG A 25 1.17 9.35 2.08
CA ARG A 25 0.99 10.26 0.94
C ARG A 25 1.68 11.60 1.18
N LEU A 26 1.54 12.17 2.38
CA LEU A 26 2.21 13.41 2.73
C LEU A 26 3.73 13.28 2.69
N LEU A 27 4.29 12.18 3.23
CA LEU A 27 5.73 11.91 3.17
C LEU A 27 6.21 11.86 1.72
N SER A 28 5.52 11.05 0.92
CA SER A 28 5.85 10.86 -0.48
C SER A 28 5.69 12.14 -1.31
N MET A 29 4.79 13.05 -0.93
CA MET A 29 4.69 14.39 -1.51
C MET A 29 5.89 15.28 -1.20
N PHE A 30 6.46 15.18 0.01
CA PHE A 30 7.68 15.92 0.35
C PHE A 30 8.90 15.35 -0.38
N GLU A 31 9.01 14.03 -0.51
CA GLU A 31 10.09 13.37 -1.27
C GLU A 31 10.07 13.77 -2.76
N ASP A 32 8.89 13.83 -3.36
CA ASP A 32 8.68 14.14 -4.78
C ASP A 32 8.47 15.65 -5.04
N SER A 33 8.69 16.52 -4.05
CA SER A 33 8.48 17.95 -4.22
C SER A 33 9.44 18.54 -5.26
N GLU A 34 8.93 19.44 -6.11
CA GLU A 34 9.74 20.23 -7.05
C GLU A 34 10.55 21.32 -6.34
N ASP A 35 10.09 21.77 -5.16
CA ASP A 35 10.81 22.75 -4.36
C ASP A 35 12.03 22.10 -3.68
N PRO A 36 13.26 22.53 -4.01
CA PRO A 36 14.48 21.93 -3.46
C PRO A 36 14.58 22.12 -1.94
N ILE A 37 14.01 23.20 -1.38
CA ILE A 37 14.04 23.47 0.06
C ILE A 37 13.18 22.45 0.77
N VAL A 38 11.95 22.23 0.30
CA VAL A 38 11.02 21.25 0.88
C VAL A 38 11.61 19.84 0.78
N LYS A 39 12.18 19.49 -0.38
CA LYS A 39 12.79 18.19 -0.63
C LYS A 39 14.03 17.94 0.23
N THR A 40 14.80 18.98 0.57
CA THR A 40 15.99 18.86 1.42
C THR A 40 15.63 18.80 2.90
N VAL A 41 14.69 19.64 3.34
CA VAL A 41 14.30 19.74 4.75
C VAL A 41 13.50 18.53 5.21
N GLN A 42 12.64 17.98 4.34
CA GLN A 42 11.73 16.85 4.63
C GLN A 42 11.14 16.90 6.05
N PRO A 43 10.14 17.77 6.29
CA PRO A 43 9.59 17.97 7.61
C PRO A 43 9.17 16.66 8.28
N THR A 44 9.59 16.46 9.53
CA THR A 44 9.27 15.25 10.27
C THR A 44 7.77 15.13 10.49
N ILE A 45 7.17 14.09 9.93
CA ILE A 45 5.73 13.85 10.04
C ILE A 45 5.42 13.25 11.40
N LYS A 46 4.51 13.89 12.13
CA LYS A 46 4.01 13.38 13.42
C LYS A 46 3.13 12.13 13.20
N THR A 47 3.68 10.95 13.48
CA THR A 47 2.97 9.65 13.44
C THR A 47 2.93 8.90 14.78
N GLY A 48 3.00 9.61 15.91
CA GLY A 48 2.88 8.98 17.23
C GLY A 48 3.93 7.88 17.51
N ARG A 49 3.71 7.06 18.55
CA ARG A 49 4.70 6.06 19.00
C ARG A 49 4.54 4.68 18.33
N LYS A 50 3.31 4.28 18.01
CA LYS A 50 2.99 2.90 17.60
C LYS A 50 3.30 2.58 16.15
N TRP A 51 3.49 3.59 15.31
CA TRP A 51 3.65 3.41 13.88
C TRP A 51 4.51 4.54 13.31
N LYS A 52 5.50 4.19 12.50
CA LYS A 52 6.37 5.16 11.84
C LYS A 52 6.12 5.13 10.34
N VAL A 53 5.87 6.30 9.78
CA VAL A 53 5.54 6.43 8.34
C VAL A 53 6.72 6.09 7.44
N VAL A 54 7.95 6.48 7.84
CA VAL A 54 9.17 6.24 7.05
C VAL A 54 9.37 4.74 6.86
N GLU A 55 9.38 3.99 7.97
CA GLU A 55 9.52 2.52 7.96
C GLU A 55 8.43 1.86 7.10
N ALA A 56 7.18 2.30 7.21
CA ALA A 56 6.07 1.73 6.42
C ALA A 56 6.15 2.05 4.92
N VAL A 57 6.67 3.22 4.57
CA VAL A 57 6.89 3.61 3.17
C VAL A 57 8.07 2.84 2.58
N ASP A 58 9.14 2.67 3.34
CA ASP A 58 10.31 1.90 2.90
C ASP A 58 9.97 0.41 2.72
N GLU A 59 9.25 -0.20 3.66
CA GLU A 59 8.74 -1.56 3.53
C GLU A 59 7.84 -1.70 2.30
N ALA A 60 6.95 -0.74 2.04
CA ALA A 60 6.12 -0.74 0.83
C ALA A 60 6.95 -0.63 -0.46
N LYS A 61 7.99 0.21 -0.48
CA LYS A 61 8.93 0.31 -1.62
C LYS A 61 9.66 -1.01 -1.85
N GLU A 62 10.09 -1.69 -0.78
CA GLU A 62 10.74 -3.01 -0.87
C GLU A 62 9.79 -4.10 -1.35
N CYS A 63 8.56 -4.16 -0.83
CA CYS A 63 7.52 -5.05 -1.32
C CYS A 63 7.27 -4.87 -2.81
N LEU A 64 7.22 -3.63 -3.30
CA LEU A 64 7.07 -3.34 -4.72
C LEU A 64 8.26 -3.87 -5.54
N LYS A 65 9.50 -3.64 -5.10
CA LYS A 65 10.70 -4.21 -5.75
C LYS A 65 10.64 -5.74 -5.82
N ILE A 66 10.25 -6.39 -4.72
CA ILE A 66 10.11 -7.86 -4.66
C ILE A 66 9.04 -8.33 -5.65
N LYS A 67 7.91 -7.63 -5.77
CA LYS A 67 6.87 -7.93 -6.76
C LYS A 67 7.38 -7.81 -8.20
N GLU A 68 8.28 -6.87 -8.48
CA GLU A 68 8.92 -6.79 -9.81
C GLU A 68 9.81 -8.00 -10.09
N VAL A 69 10.58 -8.45 -9.10
CA VAL A 69 11.46 -9.62 -9.23
C VAL A 69 10.66 -10.91 -9.42
N VAL A 70 9.58 -11.09 -8.65
CA VAL A 70 8.66 -12.23 -8.78
C VAL A 70 7.94 -12.22 -10.13
N GLY A 71 7.70 -11.02 -10.67
CA GLY A 71 6.99 -10.85 -11.92
C GLY A 71 5.47 -10.88 -11.74
N GLN A 72 4.76 -11.05 -12.86
CA GLN A 72 3.30 -10.96 -12.89
C GLN A 72 2.67 -12.27 -12.37
N THR A 73 2.19 -12.24 -11.13
CA THR A 73 1.47 -13.38 -10.53
C THR A 73 0.03 -13.46 -11.04
N GLN A 74 -0.42 -14.67 -11.36
CA GLN A 74 -1.82 -14.95 -11.69
C GLN A 74 -2.68 -14.83 -10.41
N THR A 75 -3.57 -13.85 -10.35
CA THR A 75 -4.47 -13.66 -9.18
C THR A 75 -5.76 -14.47 -9.26
N ASP A 76 -6.18 -14.86 -10.47
CA ASP A 76 -7.48 -15.49 -10.77
C ASP A 76 -7.32 -16.51 -11.91
N ARG A 77 -8.40 -17.18 -12.33
CA ARG A 77 -8.42 -18.01 -13.57
C ARG A 77 -8.43 -17.14 -14.83
N LYS A 78 -7.69 -16.04 -14.82
CA LYS A 78 -7.51 -15.13 -15.94
C LYS A 78 -6.43 -15.70 -16.85
N TRP A 79 -6.71 -15.72 -18.16
CA TRP A 79 -5.82 -16.25 -19.19
C TRP A 79 -4.64 -15.30 -19.47
N LEU A 80 -3.66 -15.79 -20.25
CA LEU A 80 -2.52 -14.99 -20.70
C LEU A 80 -3.00 -13.72 -21.42
N GLY A 81 -2.33 -12.59 -21.17
CA GLY A 81 -2.63 -11.29 -21.81
C GLY A 81 -3.83 -10.53 -21.23
N SER A 82 -4.49 -11.05 -20.20
CA SER A 82 -5.68 -10.42 -19.59
C SER A 82 -5.38 -9.21 -18.70
N SER A 83 -4.14 -9.05 -18.23
CA SER A 83 -3.73 -7.90 -17.42
C SER A 83 -2.37 -7.39 -17.86
N THR A 84 -2.22 -6.07 -17.85
CA THR A 84 -0.96 -5.39 -18.06
C THR A 84 -0.27 -5.22 -16.70
N ALA A 85 0.97 -5.71 -16.61
CA ALA A 85 1.78 -5.48 -15.43
C ALA A 85 2.22 -4.01 -15.38
N LYS A 86 1.98 -3.37 -14.24
CA LYS A 86 2.55 -2.07 -13.93
C LYS A 86 3.75 -2.26 -13.01
N TRP A 87 4.90 -1.77 -13.46
CA TRP A 87 6.18 -1.92 -12.78
C TRP A 87 6.52 -0.62 -12.05
N TRP A 88 6.91 -0.72 -10.79
CA TRP A 88 7.29 0.42 -9.94
C TRP A 88 8.56 1.13 -10.43
N SER A 89 9.51 0.38 -10.97
CA SER A 89 10.72 0.87 -11.64
C SER A 89 10.41 1.73 -12.87
N LYS A 90 9.31 1.45 -13.57
CA LYS A 90 8.87 2.20 -14.77
C LYS A 90 7.84 3.29 -14.46
N ALA A 91 7.35 3.36 -13.22
CA ALA A 91 6.38 4.35 -12.81
C ALA A 91 7.08 5.65 -12.41
N GLU A 92 6.45 6.78 -12.73
CA GLU A 92 6.98 8.11 -12.43
C GLU A 92 5.95 9.00 -11.71
N GLY A 93 6.47 9.98 -10.96
CA GLY A 93 5.70 10.99 -10.27
C GLY A 93 4.51 10.42 -9.48
N LYS A 94 3.30 10.91 -9.78
CA LYS A 94 2.08 10.51 -9.07
C LYS A 94 1.80 9.00 -9.13
N GLU A 95 2.06 8.33 -10.25
CA GLU A 95 1.78 6.90 -10.37
C GLU A 95 2.63 6.08 -9.39
N LYS A 96 3.91 6.43 -9.29
CA LYS A 96 4.85 5.78 -8.36
C LYS A 96 4.39 5.92 -6.91
N ARG A 97 3.91 7.10 -6.53
CA ARG A 97 3.35 7.37 -5.19
C ARG A 97 2.07 6.59 -4.94
N ASP A 98 1.16 6.56 -5.91
CA ASP A 98 -0.10 5.84 -5.80
C ASP A 98 0.13 4.33 -5.66
N MET A 99 1.17 3.77 -6.30
CA MET A 99 1.59 2.37 -6.08
C MET A 99 2.02 2.12 -4.63
N VAL A 100 2.88 2.97 -4.06
CA VAL A 100 3.33 2.85 -2.66
C VAL A 100 2.14 2.94 -1.70
N ILE A 101 1.23 3.90 -1.91
CA ILE A 101 0.05 4.08 -1.06
C ILE A 101 -0.89 2.88 -1.16
N ASN A 102 -1.09 2.34 -2.36
CA ASN A 102 -1.91 1.14 -2.55
C ASN A 102 -1.29 -0.09 -1.88
N GLU A 103 0.04 -0.21 -1.88
CA GLU A 103 0.73 -1.28 -1.16
C GLU A 103 0.48 -1.20 0.35
N ILE A 104 0.54 0.00 0.93
CA ILE A 104 0.22 0.22 2.35
C ILE A 104 -1.24 -0.15 2.66
N ARG A 105 -2.18 0.14 1.74
CA ARG A 105 -3.58 -0.30 1.88
C ARG A 105 -3.69 -1.82 1.91
N LEU A 106 -3.04 -2.50 0.98
CA LEU A 106 -3.04 -3.97 0.90
C LEU A 106 -2.46 -4.61 2.16
N ASN A 107 -1.42 -4.01 2.75
CA ASN A 107 -0.85 -4.46 4.02
C ASN A 107 -1.84 -4.30 5.19
N GLU A 108 -2.54 -3.17 5.29
CA GLU A 108 -3.58 -2.99 6.32
C GLU A 108 -4.77 -3.94 6.11
N ASP A 109 -5.19 -4.16 4.86
CA ASP A 109 -6.23 -5.14 4.51
C ASP A 109 -5.84 -6.54 4.94
N SER A 110 -4.61 -6.95 4.63
CA SER A 110 -4.08 -8.26 5.02
C SER A 110 -4.09 -8.42 6.54
N ARG A 111 -3.66 -7.39 7.28
CA ARG A 111 -3.69 -7.38 8.74
C ARG A 111 -5.11 -7.47 9.31
N ARG A 112 -6.08 -6.79 8.70
CA ARG A 112 -7.50 -6.89 9.08
C ARG A 112 -8.04 -8.31 8.87
N VAL A 113 -7.74 -8.91 7.72
CA VAL A 113 -8.17 -10.27 7.40
C VAL A 113 -7.55 -11.28 8.36
N GLN A 114 -6.25 -11.17 8.65
CA GLN A 114 -5.57 -12.02 9.63
C GLN A 114 -6.22 -11.92 11.01
N LYS A 115 -6.53 -10.70 11.47
CA LYS A 115 -7.20 -10.49 12.76
C LYS A 115 -8.60 -11.11 12.79
N ALA A 116 -9.37 -10.96 11.71
CA ALA A 116 -10.71 -11.54 11.61
C ALA A 116 -10.70 -13.08 11.66
N VAL A 117 -9.69 -13.71 11.04
CA VAL A 117 -9.53 -15.18 11.06
C VAL A 117 -9.17 -15.71 12.46
N GLN A 118 -8.52 -14.91 13.29
CA GLN A 118 -8.12 -15.31 14.66
C GLN A 118 -9.25 -15.20 15.69
N GLN A 119 -10.41 -14.62 15.33
CA GLN A 119 -11.53 -14.51 16.27
C GLN A 119 -12.24 -15.88 16.42
N PRO A 120 -12.60 -16.29 17.65
CA PRO A 120 -13.38 -17.51 17.86
C PRO A 120 -14.74 -17.40 17.15
N GLN A 121 -15.19 -18.51 16.57
CA GLN A 121 -16.50 -18.63 15.91
C GLN A 121 -17.65 -18.66 16.93
#